data_AF-A0A9W9X793-F1
#
_entry.id   AF-A0A9W9X793-F1
#
_cell.length_a   1.000
_cell.length_b   1.000
_cell.length_c   1.000
_cell.angle_alpha   90.00
_cell.angle_beta   90.00
_cell.angle_gamma   90.00
#
_symmetry.space_group_name_H-M   'P 1'
#
loop_
_entity.id
_entity.type
_entity.pdbx_description
1 polymer ?
#
loop_
_entity_poly.entity_id
_entity_poly.type
_entity_poly.pdbx_seq_one_letter_code
_entity_poly.pdbx_strand_id
1 'polypeptide(L)'
;MADPSDLNLDAPSDLQDIPDLAMQLIPPPESTYPDKNSLLTAVQNHGKAHGYNVVVKSSSTPTEKKPGRTAKVWLRCDRGGHYRPRNGLTEETRKRRRTSRLMDCPFMLVAAGSPGIWTLTVLNPTHNHGPITEKPRQPPHHKVRKGQLSAAPYDWPHDCSFSPYTTALVIIDMQKDFCAIGGYMHYQGYDISPAQALIPRLQRILDTFRSAGFPIYHTREGHRPDLSTLSSREAYRSRNNATGLGIGSQGPMGRLLVRGEMGHDIVDELRPLPDEPVIDKPGRGAFTYTDFELLLRNKGIKNLIIAGVTTDVCVSTTMREANDRGFDCLLLDDGTAAAEASLHTSTMDSVKMEGGIFGSVGRLEDVVQAVENFKAVASKKQVPQTTG
;
A
#
# COMPACT_ATOMS: atom_id res chain seq x y z
N MET A 1 -16.70 -2.04 60.68
CA MET A 1 -15.34 -1.77 60.19
C MET A 1 -14.73 -3.11 59.86
N ALA A 2 -14.51 -3.39 58.58
CA ALA A 2 -13.88 -4.59 58.08
C ALA A 2 -12.62 -4.17 57.30
N ASP A 3 -11.58 -4.96 57.50
CA ASP A 3 -10.15 -4.77 57.20
C ASP A 3 -9.86 -4.56 55.69
N PRO A 4 -9.01 -3.59 55.28
CA PRO A 4 -8.71 -3.32 53.87
C PRO A 4 -7.50 -4.08 53.30
N SER A 5 -6.96 -5.12 53.94
CA SER A 5 -5.67 -5.70 53.57
C SER A 5 -5.66 -6.94 52.65
N ASP A 6 -6.77 -7.33 52.02
CA ASP A 6 -6.85 -8.65 51.35
C ASP A 6 -7.15 -8.63 49.84
N LEU A 7 -6.43 -7.79 49.08
CA LEU A 7 -6.38 -7.90 47.61
C LEU A 7 -4.93 -7.81 47.12
N ASN A 8 -4.34 -8.99 46.96
CA ASN A 8 -3.04 -9.21 46.35
C ASN A 8 -3.08 -8.77 44.87
N LEU A 9 -2.45 -7.64 44.57
CA LEU A 9 -2.35 -7.02 43.25
C LEU A 9 -0.90 -7.09 42.79
N ASP A 10 -0.47 -8.22 42.24
CA ASP A 10 0.77 -8.27 41.45
C ASP A 10 0.55 -9.10 40.20
N ALA A 11 0.83 -8.50 39.05
CA ALA A 11 0.91 -9.17 37.76
C ALA A 11 2.34 -9.70 37.54
N PRO A 12 2.54 -10.82 36.82
CA PRO A 12 3.89 -11.33 36.56
C PRO A 12 4.73 -10.32 35.77
N SER A 13 5.96 -10.08 36.23
CA SER A 13 6.97 -9.29 35.54
C SER A 13 7.46 -10.05 34.32
N ASP A 14 7.11 -9.60 33.11
CA ASP A 14 7.82 -9.89 31.84
C ASP A 14 7.31 -9.01 30.67
N LEU A 15 6.91 -7.75 30.94
CA LEU A 15 6.44 -6.81 29.91
C LEU A 15 7.01 -5.40 30.12
N GLN A 16 8.33 -5.29 30.22
CA GLN A 16 9.03 -4.03 30.08
C GLN A 16 9.86 -4.08 28.80
N ASP A 17 9.40 -3.35 27.79
CA ASP A 17 10.18 -2.63 26.75
C ASP A 17 9.49 -2.62 25.38
N ILE A 18 8.46 -1.76 25.21
CA ILE A 18 8.05 -1.22 23.89
C ILE A 18 7.61 0.26 24.08
N PRO A 19 8.05 1.23 23.25
CA PRO A 19 7.71 2.65 23.41
C PRO A 19 6.21 2.93 23.21
N ASP A 20 5.56 3.45 24.25
CA ASP A 20 4.11 3.46 24.47
C ASP A 20 3.38 4.78 24.09
N LEU A 21 3.69 5.42 22.95
CA LEU A 21 2.94 6.65 22.59
C LEU A 21 2.48 6.78 21.13
N ALA A 22 2.74 5.80 20.26
CA ALA A 22 2.30 5.84 18.85
C ALA A 22 1.20 4.80 18.49
N MET A 23 0.67 4.03 19.44
CA MET A 23 -0.19 2.86 19.16
C MET A 23 -1.58 2.84 19.83
N GLN A 24 -2.01 3.89 20.52
CA GLN A 24 -3.30 3.87 21.22
C GLN A 24 -4.42 4.54 20.40
N LEU A 25 -5.43 3.75 20.00
CA LEU A 25 -6.65 4.28 19.36
C LEU A 25 -7.45 5.09 20.38
N ILE A 26 -7.63 6.39 20.11
CA ILE A 26 -8.26 7.33 21.04
C ILE A 26 -9.79 7.22 20.95
N PRO A 27 -10.51 6.94 22.06
CA PRO A 27 -11.98 6.92 22.08
C PRO A 27 -12.57 8.32 21.80
N PRO A 28 -13.80 8.43 21.26
CA PRO A 28 -14.47 9.72 21.15
C PRO A 28 -14.69 10.32 22.55
N PRO A 29 -14.53 11.64 22.72
CA PRO A 29 -14.78 12.29 24.01
C PRO A 29 -16.25 12.18 24.40
N GLU A 30 -16.52 12.00 25.69
CA GLU A 30 -17.87 12.05 26.23
C GLU A 30 -18.46 13.44 26.04
N SER A 31 -19.69 13.51 25.51
CA SER A 31 -20.33 14.77 25.16
C SER A 31 -21.83 14.63 25.04
N THR A 32 -22.52 15.77 24.95
CA THR A 32 -23.96 15.86 24.71
C THR A 32 -24.24 16.39 23.31
N TYR A 33 -25.33 15.89 22.72
CA TYR A 33 -25.73 16.15 21.35
C TYR A 33 -27.23 16.46 21.30
N PRO A 34 -27.69 17.31 20.36
CA PRO A 34 -29.10 17.68 20.27
C PRO A 34 -30.00 16.51 19.88
N ASP A 35 -29.46 15.53 19.15
CA ASP A 35 -30.21 14.38 18.66
C ASP A 35 -29.32 13.14 18.45
N LYS A 36 -29.97 11.99 18.23
CA LYS A 36 -29.29 10.72 17.99
C LYS A 36 -28.38 10.73 16.75
N ASN A 37 -28.82 11.36 15.68
CA ASN A 37 -28.11 11.31 14.39
C ASN A 37 -26.83 12.14 14.45
N SER A 38 -26.88 13.33 15.06
CA SER A 38 -25.68 14.16 15.28
C SER A 38 -24.66 13.44 16.16
N LEU A 39 -25.10 12.77 17.24
CA LEU A 39 -24.23 11.92 18.07
C LEU A 39 -23.56 10.80 17.26
N LEU A 40 -24.35 10.00 16.54
CA LEU A 40 -23.82 8.86 15.77
C LEU A 40 -22.85 9.33 14.68
N THR A 41 -23.12 10.46 14.04
CA THR A 41 -22.26 11.06 13.03
C THR A 41 -20.93 11.51 13.65
N ALA A 42 -20.97 12.18 14.80
CA ALA A 42 -19.76 12.61 15.52
C ALA A 42 -18.89 11.41 15.92
N VAL A 43 -19.50 10.35 16.46
CA VAL A 43 -18.79 9.11 16.82
C VAL A 43 -18.14 8.44 15.60
N GLN A 44 -18.86 8.36 14.48
CA GLN A 44 -18.33 7.77 13.25
C GLN A 44 -17.18 8.60 12.67
N ASN A 45 -17.29 9.94 12.68
CA ASN A 45 -16.26 10.83 12.18
C ASN A 45 -15.00 10.76 13.05
N HIS A 46 -15.15 10.74 14.37
CA HIS A 46 -14.04 10.57 15.31
C HIS A 46 -13.31 9.25 15.05
N GLY A 47 -14.04 8.13 15.00
CA GLY A 47 -13.44 6.82 14.73
C GLY A 47 -12.65 6.82 13.42
N LYS A 48 -13.23 7.36 12.33
CA LYS A 48 -12.55 7.46 11.03
C LYS A 48 -11.27 8.28 11.10
N ALA A 49 -11.29 9.43 11.78
CA ALA A 49 -10.12 10.29 11.96
C ALA A 49 -8.99 9.59 12.75
N HIS A 50 -9.35 8.65 13.63
CA HIS A 50 -8.42 7.90 14.47
C HIS A 50 -8.20 6.46 14.00
N GLY A 51 -8.63 6.11 12.79
CA GLY A 51 -8.34 4.82 12.17
C GLY A 51 -9.14 3.63 12.70
N TYR A 52 -10.39 3.79 13.13
CA TYR A 52 -11.27 2.65 13.44
C TYR A 52 -12.73 2.96 13.07
N ASN A 53 -13.56 1.93 12.93
CA ASN A 53 -14.99 2.14 12.67
C ASN A 53 -15.83 1.75 13.89
N VAL A 54 -16.88 2.54 14.13
CA VAL A 54 -17.85 2.29 15.18
C VAL A 54 -19.19 1.89 14.57
N VAL A 55 -19.76 0.78 15.02
CA VAL A 55 -21.02 0.20 14.55
C VAL A 55 -22.01 0.03 15.70
N VAL A 56 -23.30 -0.03 15.38
CA VAL A 56 -24.36 -0.30 16.36
C VAL A 56 -24.32 -1.78 16.74
N LYS A 57 -24.15 -2.07 18.04
CA LYS A 57 -24.28 -3.42 18.62
C LYS A 57 -25.75 -3.77 18.84
N SER A 58 -26.48 -2.86 19.47
CA SER A 58 -27.90 -3.00 19.79
C SER A 58 -28.51 -1.64 20.12
N SER A 59 -29.84 -1.56 20.11
CA SER A 59 -30.57 -0.37 20.54
C SER A 59 -31.82 -0.75 21.32
N SER A 60 -32.21 0.11 22.26
CA SER A 60 -33.44 0.03 23.04
C SER A 60 -34.20 1.34 22.85
N THR A 61 -35.33 1.27 22.17
CA THR A 61 -36.23 2.43 21.96
C THR A 61 -37.41 2.32 22.92
N PRO A 62 -37.88 3.44 23.50
CA PRO A 62 -39.09 3.43 24.33
C PRO A 62 -40.29 3.04 23.45
N THR A 63 -41.16 2.18 23.97
CA THR A 63 -42.39 1.74 23.29
C THR A 63 -43.60 2.11 24.12
N GLU A 64 -44.79 2.20 23.52
CA GLU A 64 -46.06 2.47 24.23
C GLU A 64 -46.30 1.52 25.41
N LYS A 65 -45.78 0.28 25.35
CA LYS A 65 -45.88 -0.72 26.42
C LYS A 65 -44.90 -0.53 27.59
N LYS A 66 -43.96 0.43 27.50
CA LYS A 66 -42.93 0.74 28.52
C LYS A 66 -42.63 2.25 28.54
N PRO A 67 -43.59 3.09 28.96
CA PRO A 67 -43.41 4.53 29.08
C PRO A 67 -42.32 4.85 30.13
N GLY A 68 -41.49 5.86 29.87
CA GLY A 68 -40.48 6.35 30.82
C GLY A 68 -39.06 5.78 30.69
N ARG A 69 -38.79 4.85 29.77
CA ARG A 69 -37.42 4.36 29.53
C ARG A 69 -36.65 5.34 28.65
N THR A 70 -35.40 5.68 29.00
CA THR A 70 -34.51 6.46 28.13
C THR A 70 -34.10 5.63 26.91
N ALA A 71 -34.08 6.24 25.71
CA ALA A 71 -33.59 5.56 24.52
C ALA A 71 -32.08 5.29 24.68
N LYS A 72 -31.62 4.09 24.36
CA LYS A 72 -30.20 3.70 24.45
C LYS A 72 -29.74 3.04 23.15
N VAL A 73 -28.53 3.34 22.73
CA VAL A 73 -27.84 2.70 21.60
C VAL A 73 -26.47 2.27 22.08
N TRP A 74 -26.20 0.98 22.08
CA TRP A 74 -24.88 0.44 22.39
C TRP A 74 -24.07 0.38 21.10
N LEU A 75 -22.89 0.97 21.14
CA LEU A 75 -21.96 1.06 20.02
C LEU A 75 -20.72 0.24 20.35
N ARG A 76 -20.06 -0.28 19.31
CA ARG A 76 -18.83 -1.07 19.43
C ARG A 76 -17.93 -0.87 18.22
N CYS A 77 -16.69 -1.35 18.30
CA CYS A 77 -15.81 -1.44 17.13
C CYS A 77 -16.39 -2.42 16.09
N ASP A 78 -16.20 -2.15 14.80
CA ASP A 78 -16.56 -3.06 13.70
C ASP A 78 -15.84 -4.41 13.77
N ARG A 79 -14.69 -4.47 14.47
CA ARG A 79 -13.93 -5.68 14.77
C ARG A 79 -14.35 -6.40 16.06
N GLY A 80 -15.38 -5.93 16.76
CA GLY A 80 -15.87 -6.50 18.02
C GLY A 80 -16.79 -7.72 17.87
N GLY A 81 -16.71 -8.66 18.83
CA GLY A 81 -17.51 -9.90 18.90
C GLY A 81 -16.93 -11.09 18.13
N HIS A 82 -17.59 -12.25 18.29
CA HIS A 82 -17.18 -13.52 17.68
C HIS A 82 -18.03 -13.90 16.46
N TYR A 83 -17.45 -14.72 15.60
CA TYR A 83 -18.19 -15.37 14.54
C TYR A 83 -19.17 -16.39 15.11
N ARG A 84 -20.43 -16.37 14.64
CA ARG A 84 -21.38 -17.44 14.92
C ARG A 84 -21.31 -18.46 13.79
N PRO A 85 -20.98 -19.73 14.06
CA PRO A 85 -20.97 -20.76 13.03
C PRO A 85 -22.37 -20.87 12.39
N ARG A 86 -22.44 -20.81 11.06
CA ARG A 86 -23.62 -21.21 10.29
C ARG A 86 -23.29 -22.49 9.53
N ASN A 87 -24.24 -23.41 9.50
CA ASN A 87 -24.18 -24.67 8.74
C ASN A 87 -23.09 -25.65 9.21
N GLY A 88 -22.81 -25.74 10.51
CA GLY A 88 -21.92 -26.77 11.08
C GLY A 88 -20.43 -26.62 10.75
N LEU A 89 -20.02 -25.52 10.09
CA LEU A 89 -18.61 -25.22 9.82
C LEU A 89 -17.94 -24.61 11.06
N THR A 90 -16.85 -25.24 11.51
CA THR A 90 -15.96 -24.75 12.58
C THR A 90 -14.91 -23.79 12.03
N GLU A 91 -14.14 -23.13 12.91
CA GLU A 91 -13.00 -22.31 12.46
C GLU A 91 -11.96 -23.14 11.69
N GLU A 92 -11.72 -24.40 12.08
CA GLU A 92 -10.69 -25.24 11.43
C GLU A 92 -11.13 -25.76 10.04
N THR A 93 -12.43 -25.98 9.83
CA THR A 93 -12.95 -26.63 8.61
C THR A 93 -13.23 -25.67 7.46
N ARG A 94 -13.16 -24.35 7.70
CA ARG A 94 -13.47 -23.34 6.70
C ARG A 94 -12.24 -22.97 5.87
N LYS A 95 -12.17 -23.43 4.61
CA LYS A 95 -11.28 -22.82 3.58
C LYS A 95 -11.78 -21.40 3.24
N ARG A 96 -11.21 -20.39 3.90
CA ARG A 96 -11.65 -18.99 3.78
C ARG A 96 -11.30 -18.41 2.40
N ARG A 97 -12.28 -17.82 1.71
CA ARG A 97 -12.08 -16.96 0.51
C ARG A 97 -12.00 -15.46 0.84
N ARG A 98 -12.14 -15.06 2.11
CA ARG A 98 -11.95 -13.69 2.63
C ARG A 98 -11.56 -13.74 4.11
N THR A 99 -10.65 -12.88 4.54
CA THR A 99 -10.24 -12.70 5.93
C THR A 99 -11.35 -11.98 6.70
N SER A 100 -11.99 -12.67 7.64
CA SER A 100 -12.86 -12.02 8.63
C SER A 100 -12.03 -11.03 9.46
N ARG A 101 -12.61 -9.88 9.82
CA ARG A 101 -11.94 -8.83 10.61
C ARG A 101 -12.36 -8.80 12.07
N LEU A 102 -13.26 -9.70 12.49
CA LEU A 102 -13.68 -9.83 13.88
C LEU A 102 -12.53 -10.43 14.69
N MET A 103 -12.13 -9.73 15.74
CA MET A 103 -11.05 -10.12 16.65
C MET A 103 -11.44 -9.88 18.11
N ASP A 104 -12.74 -9.86 18.37
CA ASP A 104 -13.32 -9.61 19.67
C ASP A 104 -12.81 -8.33 20.36
N CYS A 105 -12.68 -7.25 19.58
CA CYS A 105 -12.29 -5.96 20.12
C CYS A 105 -13.25 -5.50 21.25
N PRO A 106 -12.73 -5.13 22.45
CA PRO A 106 -13.55 -4.86 23.62
C PRO A 106 -14.14 -3.44 23.67
N PHE A 107 -13.73 -2.55 22.76
CA PHE A 107 -14.19 -1.16 22.69
C PHE A 107 -15.72 -1.06 22.62
N MET A 108 -16.30 -0.28 23.53
CA MET A 108 -17.74 -0.05 23.61
C MET A 108 -18.12 1.34 24.10
N LEU A 109 -19.21 1.86 23.55
CA LEU A 109 -19.84 3.12 23.96
C LEU A 109 -21.33 2.89 24.20
N VAL A 110 -21.96 3.80 24.94
CA VAL A 110 -23.41 3.90 25.00
C VAL A 110 -23.84 5.34 24.71
N ALA A 111 -24.80 5.47 23.80
CA ALA A 111 -25.51 6.70 23.54
C ALA A 111 -26.89 6.61 24.19
N ALA A 112 -27.16 7.44 25.19
CA ALA A 112 -28.44 7.48 25.88
C ALA A 112 -29.10 8.84 25.68
N GLY A 113 -30.37 8.89 25.31
CA GLY A 113 -31.04 10.17 25.08
C GLY A 113 -32.53 10.17 25.32
N SER A 114 -33.00 11.37 25.63
CA SER A 114 -34.39 11.81 25.62
C SER A 114 -34.57 12.85 24.51
N PRO A 115 -35.80 13.21 24.10
CA PRO A 115 -35.99 14.27 23.12
C PRO A 115 -35.22 15.55 23.50
N GLY A 116 -34.39 16.06 22.58
CA GLY A 116 -33.60 17.28 22.77
C GLY A 116 -32.22 17.11 23.42
N ILE A 117 -31.89 15.94 23.99
CA ILE A 117 -30.54 15.69 24.53
C ILE A 117 -30.15 14.22 24.47
N TRP A 118 -28.96 13.97 23.89
CA TRP A 118 -28.33 12.66 23.80
C TRP A 118 -26.92 12.72 24.38
N THR A 119 -26.61 11.87 25.34
CA THR A 119 -25.31 11.78 26.00
C THR A 119 -24.55 10.57 25.48
N LEU A 120 -23.28 10.77 25.12
CA LEU A 120 -22.33 9.72 24.79
C LEU A 120 -21.47 9.40 26.02
N THR A 121 -21.41 8.13 26.39
CA THR A 121 -20.57 7.60 27.47
C THR A 121 -19.66 6.50 26.94
N VAL A 122 -18.39 6.51 27.32
CA VAL A 122 -17.40 5.49 27.00
C VAL A 122 -17.53 4.37 28.02
N LEU A 123 -17.93 3.17 27.58
CA LEU A 123 -18.04 2.00 28.48
C LEU A 123 -16.72 1.24 28.57
N ASN A 124 -15.99 1.14 27.47
CA ASN A 124 -14.65 0.57 27.43
C ASN A 124 -13.85 1.29 26.34
N PRO A 125 -12.78 2.04 26.70
CA PRO A 125 -11.98 2.79 25.74
C PRO A 125 -10.96 1.92 24.99
N THR A 126 -10.69 0.69 25.45
CA THR A 126 -9.56 -0.11 25.00
C THR A 126 -9.84 -0.79 23.66
N HIS A 127 -8.86 -0.76 22.77
CA HIS A 127 -8.79 -1.56 21.56
C HIS A 127 -7.68 -2.61 21.69
N ASN A 128 -7.86 -3.78 21.09
CA ASN A 128 -6.83 -4.83 20.98
C ASN A 128 -6.15 -4.84 19.60
N HIS A 129 -6.19 -3.71 18.89
CA HIS A 129 -5.62 -3.55 17.55
C HIS A 129 -5.21 -2.10 17.30
N GLY A 130 -4.26 -1.89 16.37
CA GLY A 130 -3.88 -0.56 15.88
C GLY A 130 -4.86 0.01 14.84
N PRO A 131 -4.59 1.22 14.31
CA PRO A 131 -5.44 1.88 13.32
C PRO A 131 -5.56 1.07 12.03
N ILE A 132 -6.71 1.18 11.38
CA ILE A 132 -6.98 0.65 10.05
C ILE A 132 -6.15 1.45 9.05
N THR A 133 -5.02 0.88 8.65
CA THR A 133 -4.12 1.45 7.63
C THR A 133 -4.61 1.19 6.20
N GLU A 134 -5.54 0.24 6.00
CA GLU A 134 -6.02 -0.14 4.67
C GLU A 134 -7.56 -0.20 4.61
N LYS A 135 -8.16 0.68 3.80
CA LYS A 135 -9.57 0.56 3.43
C LYS A 135 -9.74 -0.76 2.65
N PRO A 136 -10.57 -1.71 3.09
CA PRO A 136 -10.90 -2.87 2.27
C PRO A 136 -11.55 -2.38 0.98
N ARG A 137 -10.95 -2.71 -0.16
CA ARG A 137 -11.59 -2.54 -1.46
C ARG A 137 -12.90 -3.35 -1.45
N GLN A 138 -14.02 -2.73 -1.84
CA GLN A 138 -15.18 -3.49 -2.24
C GLN A 138 -14.79 -4.26 -3.51
N PRO A 139 -14.92 -5.59 -3.55
CA PRO A 139 -14.56 -6.35 -4.73
C PRO A 139 -15.33 -5.80 -5.94
N PRO A 140 -14.71 -5.76 -7.13
CA PRO A 140 -15.39 -5.31 -8.33
C PRO A 140 -16.71 -6.06 -8.46
N HIS A 141 -17.80 -5.32 -8.74
CA HIS A 141 -19.13 -5.89 -8.93
C HIS A 141 -19.20 -6.75 -10.20
N HIS A 142 -18.20 -6.67 -11.08
CA HIS A 142 -18.08 -7.44 -12.31
C HIS A 142 -16.95 -8.49 -12.25
N LYS A 143 -17.04 -9.49 -13.12
CA LYS A 143 -16.05 -10.56 -13.25
C LYS A 143 -14.94 -10.13 -14.22
N VAL A 144 -13.71 -10.07 -13.71
CA VAL A 144 -12.49 -9.82 -14.51
C VAL A 144 -12.32 -10.93 -15.56
N ARG A 145 -12.02 -10.55 -16.81
CA ARG A 145 -11.83 -11.51 -17.91
C ARG A 145 -10.50 -12.24 -17.76
N LYS A 146 -10.41 -13.44 -18.36
CA LYS A 146 -9.15 -14.19 -18.38
C LYS A 146 -8.11 -13.40 -19.17
N GLY A 147 -6.90 -13.28 -18.60
CA GLY A 147 -5.84 -12.46 -19.18
C GLY A 147 -5.93 -10.99 -18.80
N GLN A 148 -6.76 -10.66 -17.81
CA GLN A 148 -6.81 -9.35 -17.14
C GLN A 148 -6.69 -9.51 -15.63
N LEU A 149 -6.44 -8.39 -14.96
CA LEU A 149 -6.50 -8.22 -13.51
C LEU A 149 -7.31 -6.96 -13.17
N SER A 150 -7.87 -6.95 -11.96
CA SER A 150 -8.72 -5.86 -11.47
C SER A 150 -7.91 -4.59 -11.22
N ALA A 151 -8.23 -3.51 -11.93
CA ALA A 151 -7.56 -2.22 -11.81
C ALA A 151 -8.55 -1.07 -12.03
N ALA A 152 -8.10 0.17 -12.03
CA ALA A 152 -8.93 1.35 -12.25
C ALA A 152 -8.26 2.32 -13.23
N PRO A 153 -8.97 2.84 -14.24
CA PRO A 153 -10.43 2.84 -14.35
C PRO A 153 -11.02 1.62 -15.07
N TYR A 154 -10.19 0.72 -15.59
CA TYR A 154 -10.59 -0.51 -16.25
C TYR A 154 -9.72 -1.71 -15.84
N ASP A 155 -10.22 -2.93 -16.07
CA ASP A 155 -9.46 -4.16 -15.85
C ASP A 155 -8.32 -4.28 -16.88
N TRP A 156 -7.11 -4.44 -16.41
CA TRP A 156 -5.90 -4.31 -17.22
C TRP A 156 -5.26 -5.69 -17.54
N PRO A 157 -4.59 -5.90 -18.68
CA PRO A 157 -4.49 -5.00 -19.84
C PRO A 157 -5.80 -4.97 -20.64
N HIS A 158 -6.01 -3.92 -21.42
CA HIS A 158 -7.28 -3.68 -22.12
C HIS A 158 -7.67 -4.82 -23.09
N ASP A 159 -6.68 -5.50 -23.67
CA ASP A 159 -6.83 -6.54 -24.70
C ASP A 159 -6.80 -7.98 -24.14
N CYS A 160 -6.82 -8.15 -22.81
CA CYS A 160 -6.74 -9.45 -22.15
C CYS A 160 -5.42 -10.22 -22.43
N SER A 161 -4.33 -9.54 -22.77
CA SER A 161 -3.06 -10.17 -23.11
C SER A 161 -2.12 -10.44 -21.94
N PHE A 162 -2.55 -10.39 -20.66
CA PHE A 162 -1.65 -10.62 -19.52
C PHE A 162 -1.01 -12.03 -19.54
N SER A 163 0.31 -12.09 -19.75
CA SER A 163 1.09 -13.33 -19.75
C SER A 163 2.60 -13.06 -19.62
N PRO A 164 3.42 -14.07 -19.28
CA PRO A 164 4.88 -13.92 -19.25
C PRO A 164 5.51 -13.53 -20.60
N TYR A 165 4.82 -13.73 -21.71
CA TYR A 165 5.35 -13.46 -23.06
C TYR A 165 5.08 -12.04 -23.55
N THR A 166 4.20 -11.31 -22.86
CA THR A 166 3.67 -10.01 -23.28
C THR A 166 3.80 -8.96 -22.19
N THR A 167 4.01 -9.37 -20.94
CA THR A 167 4.03 -8.49 -19.77
C THR A 167 5.37 -8.52 -19.05
N ALA A 168 5.91 -7.35 -18.73
CA ALA A 168 7.10 -7.19 -17.90
C ALA A 168 6.81 -6.41 -16.61
N LEU A 169 7.56 -6.73 -15.55
CA LEU A 169 7.69 -5.88 -14.36
C LEU A 169 8.85 -4.93 -14.54
N VAL A 170 8.65 -3.65 -14.18
CA VAL A 170 9.68 -2.62 -14.20
C VAL A 170 9.81 -2.03 -12.80
N ILE A 171 10.94 -2.27 -12.14
CA ILE A 171 11.27 -1.70 -10.83
C ILE A 171 12.17 -0.47 -11.04
N ILE A 172 11.62 0.70 -10.74
CA ILE A 172 12.26 1.98 -11.03
C ILE A 172 13.01 2.51 -9.81
N ASP A 173 14.32 2.70 -9.99
CA ASP A 173 15.21 3.51 -9.15
C ASP A 173 15.17 3.21 -7.64
N MET A 174 15.01 1.93 -7.28
CA MET A 174 15.13 1.47 -5.89
C MET A 174 16.61 1.41 -5.47
N GLN A 175 17.31 2.53 -5.58
CA GLN A 175 18.74 2.68 -5.28
C GLN A 175 18.97 3.17 -3.86
N LYS A 176 20.15 2.90 -3.31
CA LYS A 176 20.57 3.42 -2.00
C LYS A 176 20.51 4.95 -1.95
N ASP A 177 20.80 5.63 -3.06
CA ASP A 177 20.69 7.09 -3.20
C ASP A 177 19.26 7.62 -3.03
N PHE A 178 18.22 6.82 -3.30
CA PHE A 178 16.83 7.22 -3.10
C PHE A 178 16.23 6.68 -1.78
N CYS A 179 16.78 5.58 -1.24
CA CYS A 179 16.15 4.84 -0.15
C CYS A 179 16.94 4.81 1.17
N ALA A 180 18.22 5.18 1.18
CA ALA A 180 19.09 5.03 2.35
C ALA A 180 19.53 6.37 2.95
N ILE A 181 19.78 6.35 4.26
CA ILE A 181 20.39 7.48 4.97
C ILE A 181 21.79 7.70 4.38
N GLY A 182 22.10 8.96 4.08
CA GLY A 182 23.35 9.35 3.43
C GLY A 182 23.35 9.19 1.90
N GLY A 183 22.21 8.80 1.30
CA GLY A 183 21.98 8.85 -0.13
C GLY A 183 21.56 10.24 -0.62
N TYR A 184 21.44 10.39 -1.95
CA TYR A 184 21.01 11.63 -2.60
C TYR A 184 19.73 12.25 -2.01
N MET A 185 18.63 11.51 -1.89
CA MET A 185 17.34 12.05 -1.40
C MET A 185 17.41 12.55 0.04
N HIS A 186 18.19 11.87 0.89
CA HIS A 186 18.43 12.32 2.25
C HIS A 186 19.14 13.69 2.27
N TYR A 187 20.15 13.90 1.41
CA TYR A 187 20.83 15.20 1.29
C TYR A 187 19.98 16.29 0.62
N GLN A 188 18.99 15.91 -0.19
CA GLN A 188 17.99 16.85 -0.68
C GLN A 188 16.98 17.28 0.41
N GLY A 189 16.99 16.61 1.58
CA GLY A 189 16.13 16.95 2.72
C GLY A 189 14.75 16.32 2.68
N TYR A 190 14.54 15.28 1.87
CA TYR A 190 13.27 14.58 1.78
C TYR A 190 13.15 13.42 2.78
N ASP A 191 11.91 13.12 3.19
CA ASP A 191 11.63 11.89 3.93
C ASP A 191 11.75 10.67 3.00
N ILE A 192 12.61 9.74 3.39
CA ILE A 192 12.88 8.49 2.66
C ILE A 192 12.07 7.30 3.20
N SER A 193 11.37 7.48 4.33
CA SER A 193 10.59 6.41 4.96
C SER A 193 9.54 5.77 4.03
N PRO A 194 8.84 6.51 3.14
CA PRO A 194 7.90 5.90 2.21
C PRO A 194 8.57 4.98 1.19
N ALA A 195 9.77 5.36 0.71
CA ALA A 195 10.54 4.56 -0.23
C ALA A 195 11.04 3.25 0.44
N GLN A 196 11.52 3.35 1.69
CA GLN A 196 11.95 2.18 2.48
C GLN A 196 10.80 1.20 2.72
N ALA A 197 9.59 1.71 3.00
CA ALA A 197 8.41 0.89 3.24
C ALA A 197 7.99 0.05 2.00
N LEU A 198 8.44 0.41 0.79
CA LEU A 198 8.18 -0.38 -0.41
C LEU A 198 9.02 -1.65 -0.50
N ILE A 199 10.25 -1.65 0.04
CA ILE A 199 11.25 -2.72 -0.16
C ILE A 199 10.67 -4.12 0.05
N PRO A 200 10.05 -4.47 1.20
CA PRO A 200 9.52 -5.82 1.41
C PRO A 200 8.36 -6.17 0.47
N ARG A 201 7.58 -5.17 0.02
CA ARG A 201 6.47 -5.36 -0.92
C ARG A 201 7.01 -5.66 -2.32
N LEU A 202 8.00 -4.89 -2.75
CA LEU A 202 8.66 -5.07 -4.04
C LEU A 202 9.41 -6.40 -4.10
N GLN A 203 10.01 -6.84 -3.00
CA GLN A 203 10.64 -8.16 -2.92
C GLN A 203 9.61 -9.28 -3.17
N ARG A 204 8.42 -9.19 -2.56
CA ARG A 204 7.35 -10.17 -2.76
C ARG A 204 6.88 -10.27 -4.22
N ILE A 205 6.63 -9.14 -4.89
CA ILE A 205 6.20 -9.17 -6.29
C ILE A 205 7.34 -9.65 -7.21
N LEU A 206 8.58 -9.26 -6.92
CA LEU A 206 9.76 -9.71 -7.65
C LEU A 206 9.90 -11.24 -7.61
N ASP A 207 9.81 -11.84 -6.42
CA ASP A 207 9.84 -13.30 -6.24
C ASP A 207 8.69 -14.00 -6.96
N THR A 208 7.50 -13.38 -6.94
CA THR A 208 6.33 -13.91 -7.63
C THR A 208 6.57 -13.97 -9.14
N PHE A 209 7.09 -12.89 -9.73
CA PHE A 209 7.39 -12.78 -11.16
C PHE A 209 8.50 -13.74 -11.58
N ARG A 210 9.60 -13.80 -10.81
CA ARG A 210 10.70 -14.76 -11.00
C ARG A 210 10.18 -16.19 -11.05
N SER A 211 9.35 -16.57 -10.08
CA SER A 211 8.83 -17.94 -9.97
C SER A 211 7.85 -18.33 -11.08
N ALA A 212 7.37 -17.35 -11.86
CA ALA A 212 6.43 -17.54 -12.96
C ALA A 212 7.04 -17.24 -14.34
N GLY A 213 8.33 -16.89 -14.39
CA GLY A 213 9.08 -16.63 -15.63
C GLY A 213 8.68 -15.36 -16.36
N PHE A 214 8.13 -14.36 -15.65
CA PHE A 214 7.85 -13.05 -16.25
C PHE A 214 9.16 -12.26 -16.41
N PRO A 215 9.37 -11.54 -17.52
CA PRO A 215 10.46 -10.59 -17.68
C PRO A 215 10.45 -9.49 -16.62
N ILE A 216 11.61 -9.21 -16.07
CA ILE A 216 11.82 -8.17 -15.06
C ILE A 216 12.93 -7.24 -15.56
N TYR A 217 12.70 -5.95 -15.43
CA TYR A 217 13.66 -4.90 -15.74
C TYR A 217 13.80 -3.99 -14.52
N HIS A 218 15.03 -3.55 -14.28
CA HIS A 218 15.34 -2.59 -13.23
C HIS A 218 15.89 -1.31 -13.85
N THR A 219 15.70 -0.18 -13.20
CA THR A 219 16.34 1.08 -13.62
C THR A 219 17.18 1.66 -12.50
N ARG A 220 18.21 2.40 -12.89
CA ARG A 220 19.01 3.22 -11.99
C ARG A 220 19.20 4.59 -12.62
N GLU A 221 18.82 5.64 -11.91
CA GLU A 221 19.18 6.99 -12.27
C GLU A 221 20.63 7.27 -11.88
N GLY A 222 21.43 7.71 -12.84
CA GLY A 222 22.76 8.20 -12.57
C GLY A 222 23.58 8.58 -13.79
N HIS A 223 24.65 9.31 -13.52
CA HIS A 223 25.52 9.90 -14.52
C HIS A 223 26.86 9.17 -14.61
N ARG A 224 27.51 9.27 -15.77
CA ARG A 224 28.86 8.72 -15.95
C ARG A 224 29.84 9.32 -14.94
N PRO A 225 30.91 8.60 -14.55
CA PRO A 225 31.91 9.12 -13.60
C PRO A 225 32.53 10.46 -13.99
N ASP A 226 32.70 10.70 -15.29
CA ASP A 226 33.20 11.96 -15.88
C ASP A 226 32.15 13.08 -15.92
N LEU A 227 30.92 12.83 -15.45
CA LEU A 227 29.76 13.72 -15.47
C LEU A 227 29.35 14.21 -16.87
N SER A 228 29.82 13.56 -17.94
CA SER A 228 29.50 13.94 -19.33
C SER A 228 28.01 13.83 -19.67
N THR A 229 27.24 13.07 -18.90
CA THR A 229 25.79 12.94 -19.03
C THR A 229 25.00 13.86 -18.10
N LEU A 230 25.66 14.73 -17.33
CA LEU A 230 25.01 15.68 -16.41
C LEU A 230 24.92 17.07 -17.06
N SER A 231 23.70 17.56 -17.26
CA SER A 231 23.51 18.92 -17.78
C SER A 231 23.85 19.98 -16.74
N SER A 232 24.32 21.15 -17.18
CA SER A 232 24.63 22.29 -16.29
C SER A 232 23.42 22.74 -15.46
N ARG A 233 22.21 22.73 -16.05
CA ARG A 233 20.94 23.03 -15.37
C ARG A 233 20.64 22.03 -14.25
N GLU A 234 20.92 20.76 -14.46
CA GLU A 234 20.67 19.72 -13.47
C GLU A 234 21.73 19.75 -12.36
N ALA A 235 23.01 19.94 -12.71
CA ALA A 235 24.07 20.16 -11.75
C ALA A 235 23.72 21.32 -10.80
N TYR A 236 23.26 22.45 -11.36
CA TYR A 236 22.79 23.60 -10.58
C TYR A 236 21.62 23.24 -9.65
N ARG A 237 20.53 22.68 -10.20
CA ARG A 237 19.32 22.34 -9.41
C ARG A 237 19.62 21.35 -8.28
N SER A 238 20.46 20.35 -8.52
CA SER A 238 20.77 19.32 -7.53
C SER A 238 21.49 19.86 -6.28
N ARG A 239 22.13 21.03 -6.38
CA ARG A 239 22.81 21.71 -5.27
C ARG A 239 21.94 22.76 -4.59
N ASN A 240 20.75 23.02 -5.12
CA ASN A 240 19.83 24.03 -4.59
C ASN A 240 18.99 23.46 -3.44
N ASN A 241 19.67 23.10 -2.36
CA ASN A 241 19.09 22.58 -1.11
C ASN A 241 19.93 23.08 0.08
N ALA A 242 19.46 22.84 1.30
CA ALA A 242 20.10 23.36 2.52
C ALA A 242 21.55 22.86 2.74
N THR A 243 21.92 21.70 2.18
CA THR A 243 23.26 21.12 2.34
C THR A 243 24.26 21.60 1.28
N GLY A 244 23.76 22.13 0.16
CA GLY A 244 24.58 22.48 -1.01
C GLY A 244 25.19 21.27 -1.75
N LEU A 245 24.94 20.04 -1.27
CA LEU A 245 25.39 18.81 -1.91
C LEU A 245 24.42 18.43 -3.02
N GLY A 246 24.98 17.98 -4.15
CA GLY A 246 24.20 17.58 -5.31
C GLY A 246 24.91 16.48 -6.08
N ILE A 247 24.49 16.27 -7.33
CA ILE A 247 25.03 15.19 -8.16
C ILE A 247 26.55 15.33 -8.31
N GLY A 248 27.25 14.22 -8.07
CA GLY A 248 28.70 14.14 -8.12
C GLY A 248 29.43 14.62 -6.86
N SER A 249 28.75 15.22 -5.89
CA SER A 249 29.33 15.53 -4.57
C SER A 249 29.64 14.25 -3.80
N GLN A 250 30.67 14.30 -2.95
CA GLN A 250 31.07 13.17 -2.11
C GLN A 250 30.07 12.98 -0.95
N GLY A 251 29.52 11.77 -0.85
CA GLY A 251 28.74 11.29 0.29
C GLY A 251 29.39 10.05 0.95
N PRO A 252 28.76 9.48 1.99
CA PRO A 252 29.27 8.31 2.71
C PRO A 252 29.26 7.02 1.87
N MET A 253 28.43 6.96 0.83
CA MET A 253 28.34 5.81 -0.09
C MET A 253 28.96 6.11 -1.47
N GLY A 254 29.89 7.06 -1.53
CA GLY A 254 30.50 7.51 -2.78
C GLY A 254 29.88 8.78 -3.33
N ARG A 255 30.14 9.07 -4.60
CA ARG A 255 29.61 10.27 -5.27
C ARG A 255 28.12 10.11 -5.60
N LEU A 256 27.30 11.07 -5.17
CA LEU A 256 25.83 11.01 -5.31
C LEU A 256 25.41 10.92 -6.79
N LEU A 257 24.55 9.94 -7.11
CA LEU A 257 24.03 9.65 -8.46
C LEU A 257 25.11 9.46 -9.53
N VAL A 258 26.29 8.93 -9.15
CA VAL A 258 27.36 8.58 -10.09
C VAL A 258 27.43 7.07 -10.27
N ARG A 259 27.42 6.63 -11.53
CA ARG A 259 27.48 5.21 -11.89
C ARG A 259 28.74 4.55 -11.36
N GLY A 260 28.57 3.38 -10.74
CA GLY A 260 29.65 2.59 -10.16
C GLY A 260 29.91 2.87 -8.68
N GLU A 261 29.32 3.92 -8.12
CA GLU A 261 29.40 4.21 -6.68
C GLU A 261 28.39 3.34 -5.90
N MET A 262 28.68 3.08 -4.62
CA MET A 262 27.81 2.26 -3.77
C MET A 262 26.41 2.84 -3.64
N GLY A 263 26.28 4.17 -3.49
CA GLY A 263 25.00 4.86 -3.36
C GLY A 263 24.12 4.72 -4.61
N HIS A 264 24.74 4.64 -5.79
CA HIS A 264 24.03 4.50 -7.05
C HIS A 264 23.44 3.10 -7.24
N ASP A 265 23.90 2.07 -6.52
CA ASP A 265 23.41 0.72 -6.75
C ASP A 265 22.02 0.47 -6.14
N ILE A 266 21.33 -0.53 -6.67
CA ILE A 266 20.02 -0.99 -6.17
C ILE A 266 20.19 -1.51 -4.72
N VAL A 267 19.18 -1.29 -3.88
CA VAL A 267 19.18 -1.82 -2.49
C VAL A 267 19.30 -3.34 -2.49
N ASP A 268 20.01 -3.88 -1.50
CA ASP A 268 20.49 -5.27 -1.54
C ASP A 268 19.32 -6.29 -1.56
N GLU A 269 18.19 -5.94 -0.95
CA GLU A 269 16.96 -6.75 -0.89
C GLU A 269 16.26 -6.90 -2.24
N LEU A 270 16.48 -5.95 -3.15
CA LEU A 270 15.88 -5.91 -4.50
C LEU A 270 16.90 -6.17 -5.60
N ARG A 271 18.05 -6.75 -5.23
CA ARG A 271 19.15 -6.99 -6.16
C ARG A 271 18.69 -7.75 -7.42
N PRO A 272 19.03 -7.25 -8.62
CA PRO A 272 18.74 -7.94 -9.87
C PRO A 272 19.44 -9.30 -9.98
N LEU A 273 18.78 -10.26 -10.63
CA LEU A 273 19.40 -11.51 -11.08
C LEU A 273 20.18 -11.29 -12.39
N PRO A 274 21.11 -12.19 -12.75
CA PRO A 274 21.92 -12.03 -13.97
C PRO A 274 21.13 -11.89 -15.28
N ASP A 275 19.91 -12.43 -15.36
CA ASP A 275 19.02 -12.38 -16.51
C ASP A 275 17.99 -11.24 -16.45
N GLU A 276 18.06 -10.38 -15.44
CA GLU A 276 17.19 -9.21 -15.25
C GLU A 276 17.95 -7.93 -15.66
N PRO A 277 17.67 -7.33 -16.84
CA PRO A 277 18.43 -6.19 -17.31
C PRO A 277 18.29 -4.96 -16.39
N VAL A 278 19.39 -4.24 -16.23
CA VAL A 278 19.44 -2.98 -15.45
C VAL A 278 19.73 -1.82 -16.39
N ILE A 279 18.81 -0.85 -16.42
CA ILE A 279 18.87 0.31 -17.31
C ILE A 279 19.44 1.51 -16.56
N ASP A 280 20.68 1.88 -16.87
CA ASP A 280 21.31 3.10 -16.33
C ASP A 280 20.88 4.33 -17.15
N LYS A 281 19.93 5.09 -16.60
CA LYS A 281 19.34 6.27 -17.26
C LYS A 281 19.94 7.58 -16.71
N PRO A 282 20.35 8.52 -17.56
CA PRO A 282 20.84 9.83 -17.11
C PRO A 282 19.71 10.85 -16.84
N GLY A 283 18.46 10.49 -17.14
CA GLY A 283 17.27 11.32 -16.92
C GLY A 283 16.19 10.61 -16.12
N ARG A 284 15.04 11.27 -15.95
CA ARG A 284 13.92 10.74 -15.15
C ARG A 284 13.22 9.58 -15.84
N GLY A 285 12.92 9.71 -17.13
CA GLY A 285 12.29 8.68 -17.95
C GLY A 285 13.28 7.58 -18.36
N ALA A 286 12.88 6.32 -18.25
CA ALA A 286 13.74 5.18 -18.54
C ALA A 286 13.99 4.94 -20.03
N PHE A 287 13.20 5.54 -20.94
CA PHE A 287 13.39 5.36 -22.39
C PHE A 287 14.39 6.35 -22.97
N THR A 288 14.53 7.52 -22.35
CA THR A 288 15.32 8.62 -22.90
C THR A 288 16.83 8.35 -22.77
N TYR A 289 17.52 8.26 -23.90
CA TYR A 289 18.96 7.96 -24.02
C TYR A 289 19.39 6.56 -23.51
N THR A 290 18.51 5.57 -23.60
CA THR A 290 18.78 4.19 -23.19
C THR A 290 18.41 3.19 -24.31
N ASP A 291 18.75 1.93 -24.10
CA ASP A 291 18.34 0.79 -24.93
C ASP A 291 17.05 0.11 -24.43
N PHE A 292 16.33 0.72 -23.49
CA PHE A 292 15.20 0.07 -22.82
C PHE A 292 14.09 -0.34 -23.78
N GLU A 293 13.73 0.51 -24.75
CA GLU A 293 12.73 0.15 -25.76
C GLU A 293 13.18 -1.03 -26.60
N LEU A 294 14.44 -1.06 -27.05
CA LEU A 294 14.99 -2.14 -27.85
C LEU A 294 14.84 -3.49 -27.12
N LEU A 295 15.17 -3.52 -25.82
CA LEU A 295 15.06 -4.73 -25.01
C LEU A 295 13.60 -5.21 -24.90
N LEU A 296 12.67 -4.30 -24.61
CA LEU A 296 11.24 -4.62 -24.52
C LEU A 296 10.69 -5.16 -25.85
N ARG A 297 11.02 -4.50 -26.97
CA ARG A 297 10.55 -4.89 -28.32
C ARG A 297 11.11 -6.24 -28.75
N ASN A 298 12.40 -6.49 -28.53
CA ASN A 298 13.03 -7.78 -28.86
C ASN A 298 12.43 -8.93 -28.04
N LYS A 299 11.98 -8.66 -26.82
CA LYS A 299 11.30 -9.65 -25.96
C LYS A 299 9.80 -9.79 -26.29
N GLY A 300 9.24 -8.94 -27.17
CA GLY A 300 7.83 -8.97 -27.56
C GLY A 300 6.87 -8.37 -26.52
N ILE A 301 7.39 -7.54 -25.61
CA ILE A 301 6.60 -6.95 -24.52
C ILE A 301 5.65 -5.89 -25.05
N LYS A 302 4.43 -5.92 -24.52
CA LYS A 302 3.33 -4.99 -24.82
C LYS A 302 2.80 -4.31 -23.57
N ASN A 303 2.94 -4.98 -22.43
CA ASN A 303 2.33 -4.60 -21.17
C ASN A 303 3.41 -4.34 -20.12
N LEU A 304 3.36 -3.22 -19.41
CA LEU A 304 4.31 -2.87 -18.36
C LEU A 304 3.59 -2.71 -17.01
N ILE A 305 4.06 -3.41 -16.00
CA ILE A 305 3.69 -3.18 -14.60
C ILE A 305 4.81 -2.35 -13.97
N ILE A 306 4.48 -1.15 -13.52
CA ILE A 306 5.45 -0.15 -13.10
C ILE A 306 5.37 0.06 -11.59
N ALA A 307 6.53 -0.05 -10.95
CA ALA A 307 6.72 0.09 -9.51
C ALA A 307 8.04 0.81 -9.21
N GLY A 308 8.25 1.21 -7.95
CA GLY A 308 9.48 1.89 -7.50
C GLY A 308 9.28 3.37 -7.19
N VAL A 309 10.33 4.17 -7.34
CA VAL A 309 10.35 5.58 -6.88
C VAL A 309 10.95 6.56 -7.89
N THR A 310 10.65 7.86 -7.80
CA THR A 310 9.47 8.41 -7.11
C THR A 310 8.25 8.38 -8.02
N THR A 311 7.05 8.26 -7.43
CA THR A 311 5.78 8.11 -8.16
C THR A 311 5.58 9.21 -9.20
N ASP A 312 5.78 10.46 -8.79
CA ASP A 312 5.48 11.67 -9.55
C ASP A 312 6.59 12.08 -10.52
N VAL A 313 7.80 11.54 -10.37
CA VAL A 313 8.96 11.89 -11.21
C VAL A 313 9.35 10.74 -12.12
N CYS A 314 10.25 9.83 -11.70
CA CYS A 314 10.83 8.81 -12.57
C CYS A 314 9.78 7.79 -13.03
N VAL A 315 8.89 7.39 -12.11
CA VAL A 315 7.80 6.46 -12.39
C VAL A 315 6.80 7.04 -13.39
N SER A 316 6.23 8.21 -13.08
CA SER A 316 5.27 8.90 -13.97
C SER A 316 5.88 9.25 -15.33
N THR A 317 7.13 9.72 -15.36
CA THR A 317 7.81 10.06 -16.62
C THR A 317 7.99 8.81 -17.48
N THR A 318 8.47 7.70 -16.91
CA THR A 318 8.64 6.43 -17.62
C THR A 318 7.31 5.86 -18.10
N MET A 319 6.25 5.97 -17.30
CA MET A 319 4.90 5.53 -17.67
C MET A 319 4.36 6.32 -18.86
N ARG A 320 4.52 7.64 -18.86
CA ARG A 320 4.09 8.52 -19.97
C ARG A 320 4.88 8.20 -21.24
N GLU A 321 6.21 8.05 -21.12
CA GLU A 321 7.05 7.63 -22.24
C GLU A 321 6.64 6.27 -22.83
N ALA A 322 6.29 5.30 -21.98
CA ALA A 322 5.82 3.99 -22.39
C ALA A 322 4.45 4.06 -23.08
N ASN A 323 3.50 4.80 -22.50
CA ASN A 323 2.17 5.03 -23.05
C ASN A 323 2.25 5.64 -24.45
N ASP A 324 3.04 6.70 -24.65
CA ASP A 324 3.20 7.35 -25.96
C ASP A 324 3.85 6.42 -27.01
N ARG A 325 4.58 5.39 -26.58
CA ARG A 325 5.16 4.33 -27.42
C ARG A 325 4.20 3.15 -27.64
N GLY A 326 2.98 3.22 -27.12
CA GLY A 326 1.94 2.21 -27.28
C GLY A 326 2.06 1.00 -26.36
N PHE A 327 2.79 1.08 -25.25
CA PHE A 327 2.75 0.06 -24.21
C PHE A 327 1.52 0.26 -23.31
N ASP A 328 0.82 -0.82 -23.00
CA ASP A 328 -0.27 -0.78 -22.02
C ASP A 328 0.30 -0.84 -20.60
N CYS A 329 0.04 0.18 -19.79
CA CYS A 329 0.74 0.40 -18.52
C CYS A 329 -0.19 0.22 -17.31
N LEU A 330 0.31 -0.48 -16.29
CA LEU A 330 -0.29 -0.57 -14.97
C LEU A 330 0.63 0.06 -13.94
N LEU A 331 0.18 1.12 -13.28
CA LEU A 331 0.88 1.74 -12.16
C LEU A 331 0.44 1.09 -10.84
N LEU A 332 1.40 0.64 -10.01
CA LEU A 332 1.09 0.07 -8.70
C LEU A 332 0.97 1.14 -7.62
N ASP A 333 -0.24 1.32 -7.09
CA ASP A 333 -0.54 2.28 -6.02
C ASP A 333 0.26 1.98 -4.75
N ASP A 334 0.18 0.74 -4.27
CA ASP A 334 0.92 0.24 -3.10
C ASP A 334 2.32 -0.30 -3.42
N GLY A 335 2.78 -0.12 -4.67
CA GLY A 335 4.12 -0.49 -5.15
C GLY A 335 4.97 0.73 -5.55
N THR A 336 4.50 1.95 -5.28
CA THR A 336 5.23 3.19 -5.58
C THR A 336 5.13 4.17 -4.42
N ALA A 337 6.08 5.09 -4.33
CA ALA A 337 6.10 6.13 -3.30
C ALA A 337 6.68 7.43 -3.86
N ALA A 338 6.25 8.56 -3.31
CA ALA A 338 6.81 9.88 -3.57
C ALA A 338 7.29 10.50 -2.25
N ALA A 339 8.08 11.57 -2.35
CA ALA A 339 8.49 12.34 -1.17
C ALA A 339 7.29 12.96 -0.45
N GLU A 340 6.22 13.28 -1.19
CA GLU A 340 4.98 13.87 -0.66
C GLU A 340 3.76 13.03 -1.05
N ALA A 341 2.89 12.74 -0.08
CA ALA A 341 1.70 11.91 -0.31
C ALA A 341 0.71 12.54 -1.32
N SER A 342 0.65 13.87 -1.39
CA SER A 342 -0.18 14.61 -2.34
C SER A 342 0.30 14.43 -3.78
N LEU A 343 1.62 14.37 -4.02
CA LEU A 343 2.20 14.15 -5.34
C LEU A 343 1.96 12.72 -5.83
N HIS A 344 2.09 11.73 -4.93
CA HIS A 344 1.71 10.36 -5.20
C HIS A 344 0.22 10.25 -5.59
N THR A 345 -0.67 10.79 -4.77
CA THR A 345 -2.13 10.75 -5.02
C THR A 345 -2.50 11.45 -6.33
N SER A 346 -1.97 12.64 -6.58
CA SER A 346 -2.23 13.40 -7.81
C SER A 346 -1.75 12.65 -9.05
N THR A 347 -0.62 11.93 -8.94
CA THR A 347 -0.12 11.10 -10.05
C THR A 347 -1.08 9.95 -10.34
N MET A 348 -1.53 9.23 -9.31
CA MET A 348 -2.52 8.16 -9.45
C MET A 348 -3.81 8.66 -10.10
N ASP A 349 -4.31 9.81 -9.66
CA ASP A 349 -5.50 10.42 -10.24
C ASP A 349 -5.28 10.83 -11.70
N SER A 350 -4.13 11.42 -12.03
CA SER A 350 -3.80 11.80 -13.41
C SER A 350 -3.79 10.61 -14.38
N VAL A 351 -3.33 9.44 -13.94
CA VAL A 351 -3.35 8.20 -14.75
C VAL A 351 -4.77 7.80 -15.12
N LYS A 352 -5.72 7.94 -14.19
CA LYS A 352 -7.11 7.46 -14.34
C LYS A 352 -8.00 8.42 -15.13
N MET A 353 -7.54 9.65 -15.39
CA MET A 353 -8.32 10.65 -16.15
C MET A 353 -8.61 10.16 -17.57
N GLU A 354 -9.67 10.69 -18.18
CA GLU A 354 -10.08 10.40 -19.57
C GLU A 354 -10.21 8.89 -19.89
N GLY A 355 -10.65 8.09 -18.90
CA GLY A 355 -10.80 6.65 -19.06
C GLY A 355 -9.51 5.86 -18.95
N GLY A 356 -8.44 6.47 -18.43
CA GLY A 356 -7.14 5.84 -18.25
C GLY A 356 -6.10 6.36 -19.24
N ILE A 357 -5.93 7.69 -19.32
CA ILE A 357 -5.12 8.38 -20.33
C ILE A 357 -3.66 7.90 -20.39
N PHE A 358 -3.10 7.41 -19.29
CA PHE A 358 -1.75 6.82 -19.24
C PHE A 358 -1.76 5.32 -18.96
N GLY A 359 -2.92 4.69 -18.85
CA GLY A 359 -3.10 3.30 -18.46
C GLY A 359 -4.07 3.12 -17.29
N SER A 360 -3.74 2.20 -16.39
CA SER A 360 -4.58 1.85 -15.24
C SER A 360 -3.77 1.83 -13.95
N VAL A 361 -4.43 1.98 -12.80
CA VAL A 361 -3.85 1.91 -11.46
C VAL A 361 -4.32 0.63 -10.78
N GLY A 362 -3.37 -0.18 -10.32
CA GLY A 362 -3.62 -1.47 -9.70
C GLY A 362 -3.04 -1.59 -8.29
N ARG A 363 -3.34 -2.71 -7.64
CA ARG A 363 -2.73 -3.11 -6.36
C ARG A 363 -1.77 -4.26 -6.59
N LEU A 364 -0.71 -4.30 -5.80
CA LEU A 364 0.29 -5.36 -5.82
C LEU A 364 -0.34 -6.74 -5.60
N GLU A 365 -1.30 -6.85 -4.68
CA GLU A 365 -2.00 -8.12 -4.41
C GLU A 365 -2.80 -8.62 -5.62
N ASP A 366 -3.47 -7.73 -6.35
CA ASP A 366 -4.25 -8.10 -7.54
C ASP A 366 -3.31 -8.67 -8.64
N VAL A 367 -2.10 -8.10 -8.76
CA VAL A 367 -1.06 -8.61 -9.67
C VAL A 367 -0.49 -9.94 -9.20
N VAL A 368 -0.10 -10.07 -7.94
CA VAL A 368 0.44 -11.32 -7.38
C VAL A 368 -0.55 -12.46 -7.60
N GLN A 369 -1.82 -12.23 -7.28
CA GLN A 369 -2.86 -13.23 -7.48
C GLN A 369 -3.04 -13.60 -8.95
N ALA A 370 -2.93 -12.63 -9.88
CA ALA A 370 -3.00 -12.89 -11.32
C ALA A 370 -1.84 -13.75 -11.83
N VAL A 371 -0.61 -13.48 -11.38
CA VAL A 371 0.59 -14.27 -11.72
C VAL A 371 0.49 -15.69 -11.18
N GLU A 372 0.10 -15.85 -9.92
CA GLU A 372 -0.09 -17.18 -9.30
C GLU A 372 -1.16 -18.01 -10.02
N ASN A 373 -2.26 -17.37 -10.40
CA ASN A 373 -3.32 -18.02 -11.18
C ASN A 373 -2.80 -18.51 -12.53
N PHE A 374 -1.96 -17.73 -13.21
CA PHE A 374 -1.32 -18.15 -14.45
C PHE A 374 -0.44 -19.40 -14.22
N LYS A 375 0.42 -19.37 -13.18
CA LYS A 375 1.29 -20.49 -12.81
C LYS A 375 0.50 -21.77 -12.54
N ALA A 376 -0.57 -21.69 -11.75
CA ALA A 376 -1.42 -22.83 -11.43
C ALA A 376 -2.09 -23.45 -12.67
N VAL A 377 -2.48 -22.62 -13.64
CA VAL A 377 -3.06 -23.09 -14.92
C VAL A 377 -1.98 -23.75 -15.80
N ALA A 378 -0.76 -23.19 -15.84
CA ALA A 378 0.34 -23.75 -16.61
C ALA A 378 0.76 -25.14 -16.09
N SER A 379 0.91 -25.29 -14.77
CA SER A 379 1.26 -26.58 -14.14
C SER A 379 0.20 -27.66 -14.38
N LYS A 380 -1.09 -27.30 -14.37
CA LYS A 380 -2.19 -28.26 -14.65
C LYS A 380 -2.22 -28.77 -16.09
N LYS A 381 -1.71 -27.99 -17.05
CA LYS A 381 -1.62 -28.41 -18.46
C LYS A 381 -0.42 -29.33 -18.74
N GLN A 382 0.57 -29.39 -17.85
CA GLN A 382 1.76 -30.22 -18.00
C GLN A 382 1.64 -31.61 -17.39
N VAL A 383 0.59 -31.91 -16.62
CA VAL A 383 0.33 -33.27 -16.13
C VAL A 383 -0.19 -34.11 -17.31
N PRO A 384 0.51 -35.17 -17.75
CA PRO A 384 0.01 -36.04 -18.78
C PRO A 384 -1.31 -36.64 -18.31
N GLN A 385 -2.35 -36.61 -19.15
CA GLN A 385 -3.49 -37.51 -18.97
C GLN A 385 -2.96 -38.93 -19.18
N THR A 386 -2.54 -39.57 -18.10
CA THR A 386 -2.39 -41.02 -18.05
C THR A 386 -3.78 -41.60 -18.25
N THR A 387 -4.11 -41.85 -19.51
CA THR A 387 -5.24 -42.69 -19.90
C THR A 387 -4.88 -44.12 -19.52
N GLY A 388 -5.80 -44.76 -18.80
CA GLY A 388 -5.66 -46.12 -18.29
C GLY A 388 -5.98 -47.19 -19.30
#